data_AF-A0A1A8K327-F1
#
_entry.id   AF-A0A1A8K327-F1
#
_cell.length_a   1.000
_cell.length_b   1.000
_cell.length_c   1.000
_cell.angle_alpha   90.00
_cell.angle_beta   90.00
_cell.angle_gamma   90.00
#
_symmetry.space_group_name_H-M   'P 1'
#
loop_
_entity.id
_entity.type
_entity.pdbx_description
1 polymer ?
#
loop_
_entity_poly.entity_id
_entity_poly.type
_entity_poly.pdbx_seq_one_letter_code
_entity_poly.pdbx_strand_id
1 'polypeptide(L)'
;KTPRERTILGIPNQVEELCTDIPELELLMKEIYDLAESGARYTEMPHVIEITLPMLCNYLPRWWERGPESFPEQEGQLCTAVTSEQLNQLLGSIMKIVVNNLGIDEASWMKRLAVFAQPIVSRAKPEMLKSHFIPTMEKLKKRAGKVVAEEEHLRMEGKSEVDRENGTIRDEFAVLCRDLYALYPLLIRYVDNNRARWLTCPDPDAEELFRMVGEVFIFWSKSHNFKREEQNFVVMNEINNMSFLTADSKSKMSKSGVA
;
A
#
# COMPACT_ATOMS: atom_id res chain seq x y z
N LYS A 1 14.80 -24.93 28.38
CA LYS A 1 14.12 -26.01 29.14
C LYS A 1 14.71 -27.33 28.69
N THR A 2 15.10 -28.17 29.62
CA THR A 2 15.62 -29.52 29.33
C THR A 2 14.51 -30.40 28.73
N PRO A 3 14.83 -31.45 27.94
CA PRO A 3 13.82 -32.35 27.38
C PRO A 3 12.88 -32.94 28.45
N ARG A 4 13.42 -33.25 29.63
CA ARG A 4 12.64 -33.74 30.80
C ARG A 4 11.61 -32.74 31.29
N GLU A 5 11.94 -31.45 31.37
CA GLU A 5 10.99 -30.42 31.79
C GLU A 5 9.87 -30.20 30.77
N ARG A 6 10.14 -30.39 29.47
CA ARG A 6 9.12 -30.30 28.41
C ARG A 6 8.13 -31.46 28.47
N THR A 7 8.63 -32.69 28.68
CA THR A 7 7.80 -33.88 28.88
C THR A 7 6.89 -33.77 30.11
N ILE A 8 7.41 -33.24 31.22
CA ILE A 8 6.61 -33.05 32.46
C ILE A 8 5.49 -32.02 32.27
N LEU A 9 5.70 -31.02 31.42
CA LEU A 9 4.71 -29.97 31.12
C LEU A 9 3.77 -30.33 29.96
N GLY A 10 3.90 -31.53 29.36
CA GLY A 10 3.13 -31.92 28.18
C GLY A 10 3.40 -31.05 26.94
N ILE A 11 4.56 -30.38 26.90
CA ILE A 11 4.96 -29.51 25.80
C ILE A 11 5.69 -30.38 24.76
N PRO A 12 5.16 -30.49 23.53
CA PRO A 12 5.81 -31.17 22.41
C PRO A 12 7.23 -30.69 22.14
N ASN A 13 8.00 -31.50 21.41
CA ASN A 13 9.39 -31.17 21.09
C ASN A 13 9.50 -30.05 20.06
N GLN A 14 8.48 -29.94 19.20
CA GLN A 14 8.32 -28.96 18.13
C GLN A 14 7.12 -28.06 18.42
N VAL A 15 7.24 -26.76 18.14
CA VAL A 15 6.17 -25.78 18.39
C VAL A 15 5.00 -26.03 17.42
N GLU A 16 5.31 -26.58 16.26
CA GLU A 16 4.39 -26.98 15.20
C GLU A 16 3.35 -28.00 15.70
N GLU A 17 3.75 -28.89 16.61
CA GLU A 17 2.85 -29.89 17.22
C GLU A 17 1.84 -29.28 18.21
N LEU A 18 2.04 -28.04 18.68
CA LEU A 18 1.10 -27.30 19.54
C LEU A 18 0.11 -26.44 18.76
N CYS A 19 0.39 -26.19 17.48
CA CYS A 19 -0.23 -25.14 16.70
C CYS A 19 -0.79 -25.66 15.37
N THR A 20 -1.45 -26.83 15.40
CA THR A 20 -1.98 -27.48 14.19
C THR A 20 -3.03 -26.66 13.44
N ASP A 21 -3.71 -25.74 14.13
CA ASP A 21 -4.74 -24.88 13.54
C ASP A 21 -4.17 -23.55 12.99
N ILE A 22 -2.88 -23.27 13.22
CA ILE A 22 -2.23 -22.06 12.72
C ILE A 22 -1.81 -22.30 11.26
N PRO A 23 -2.33 -21.52 10.31
CA PRO A 23 -1.97 -21.68 8.91
C PRO A 23 -0.51 -21.31 8.65
N GLU A 24 0.11 -22.01 7.70
CA GLU A 24 1.47 -21.73 7.27
C GLU A 24 1.57 -20.36 6.58
N LEU A 25 2.68 -19.65 6.80
CA LEU A 25 2.91 -18.34 6.19
C LEU A 25 2.85 -18.41 4.65
N GLU A 26 3.41 -19.46 4.05
CA GLU A 26 3.41 -19.64 2.60
C GLU A 26 1.99 -19.74 2.03
N LEU A 27 1.08 -20.43 2.74
CA LEU A 27 -0.31 -20.53 2.35
C LEU A 27 -1.01 -19.17 2.41
N LEU A 28 -0.84 -18.42 3.50
CA LEU A 28 -1.43 -17.10 3.65
C LEU A 28 -0.90 -16.08 2.63
N MET A 29 0.41 -16.11 2.35
CA MET A 29 1.01 -15.30 1.29
C MET A 29 0.45 -15.67 -0.09
N LYS A 30 0.28 -16.97 -0.34
CA LYS A 30 -0.29 -17.47 -1.59
C LYS A 30 -1.75 -17.05 -1.78
N GLU A 31 -2.58 -17.06 -0.75
CA GLU A 31 -3.97 -16.58 -0.84
C GLU A 31 -4.06 -15.12 -1.31
N ILE A 32 -3.20 -14.25 -0.76
CA ILE A 32 -3.13 -12.83 -1.19
C ILE A 32 -2.59 -12.71 -2.61
N TYR A 33 -1.58 -13.51 -2.96
CA TYR A 33 -1.02 -13.54 -4.31
C TYR A 33 -2.07 -13.98 -5.34
N ASP A 34 -2.79 -15.08 -5.08
CA ASP A 34 -3.82 -15.62 -5.96
C ASP A 34 -4.99 -14.62 -6.13
N LEU A 35 -5.36 -13.88 -5.08
CA LEU A 35 -6.30 -12.77 -5.17
C LEU A 35 -5.78 -11.66 -6.11
N ALA A 36 -4.50 -11.29 -5.97
CA ALA A 36 -3.87 -10.27 -6.81
C ALA A 36 -3.75 -10.69 -8.29
N GLU A 37 -3.50 -11.97 -8.56
CA GLU A 37 -3.39 -12.51 -9.93
C GLU A 37 -4.76 -12.71 -10.59
N SER A 38 -5.73 -13.26 -9.86
CA SER A 38 -7.05 -13.59 -10.40
C SER A 38 -7.91 -12.37 -10.71
N GLY A 39 -7.66 -11.24 -10.03
CA GLY A 39 -8.54 -10.08 -10.10
C GLY A 39 -9.94 -10.36 -9.52
N ALA A 40 -10.05 -11.38 -8.64
CA ALA A 40 -11.31 -11.75 -8.00
C ALA A 40 -11.92 -10.56 -7.25
N ARG A 41 -13.26 -10.53 -7.20
CA ARG A 41 -13.96 -9.42 -6.56
C ARG A 41 -13.80 -9.50 -5.06
N TYR A 42 -13.74 -8.35 -4.40
CA TYR A 42 -13.69 -8.25 -2.94
C TYR A 42 -14.74 -9.12 -2.23
N THR A 43 -15.96 -9.17 -2.78
CA THR A 43 -17.07 -9.94 -2.23
C THR A 43 -16.84 -11.46 -2.21
N GLU A 44 -15.92 -11.95 -3.04
CA GLU A 44 -15.61 -13.39 -3.16
C GLU A 44 -14.63 -13.83 -2.06
N MET A 45 -13.71 -12.95 -1.65
CA MET A 45 -12.70 -13.26 -0.62
C MET A 45 -12.50 -12.10 0.37
N PRO A 46 -13.54 -11.68 1.12
CA PRO A 46 -13.43 -10.53 2.04
C PRO A 46 -12.45 -10.80 3.18
N HIS A 47 -12.36 -12.05 3.65
CA HIS A 47 -11.45 -12.44 4.74
C HIS A 47 -9.96 -12.22 4.38
N VAL A 48 -9.57 -12.41 3.12
CA VAL A 48 -8.18 -12.19 2.66
C VAL A 48 -7.80 -10.72 2.81
N ILE A 49 -8.71 -9.81 2.42
CA ILE A 49 -8.47 -8.35 2.49
C ILE A 49 -8.63 -7.79 3.90
N GLU A 50 -9.62 -8.27 4.66
CA GLU A 50 -9.99 -7.69 5.96
C GLU A 50 -9.22 -8.30 7.13
N ILE A 51 -8.69 -9.52 6.98
CA ILE A 51 -8.05 -10.27 8.06
C ILE A 51 -6.62 -10.65 7.67
N THR A 52 -6.44 -11.45 6.61
CA THR A 52 -5.12 -12.02 6.28
C THR A 52 -4.11 -10.95 5.92
N LEU A 53 -4.46 -10.02 5.02
CA LEU A 53 -3.58 -8.96 4.55
C LEU A 53 -3.16 -7.98 5.67
N PRO A 54 -4.07 -7.41 6.48
CA PRO A 54 -3.69 -6.55 7.61
C PRO A 54 -2.85 -7.29 8.65
N MET A 55 -3.15 -8.56 8.90
CA MET A 55 -2.40 -9.40 9.83
C MET A 55 -0.96 -9.56 9.34
N LEU A 56 -0.75 -10.00 8.10
CA LEU A 56 0.60 -10.15 7.55
C LEU A 56 1.37 -8.83 7.48
N CYS A 57 0.72 -7.72 7.10
CA CYS A 57 1.38 -6.40 7.08
C CYS A 57 1.88 -5.95 8.46
N ASN A 58 1.22 -6.39 9.54
CA ASN A 58 1.62 -6.06 10.91
C ASN A 58 2.67 -7.02 11.49
N TYR A 59 2.59 -8.31 11.17
CA TYR A 59 3.48 -9.32 11.74
C TYR A 59 4.79 -9.47 10.98
N LEU A 60 4.78 -9.44 9.63
CA LEU A 60 5.98 -9.68 8.83
C LEU A 60 7.14 -8.72 9.16
N PRO A 61 6.94 -7.40 9.34
CA PRO A 61 8.04 -6.51 9.74
C PRO A 61 8.71 -6.93 11.05
N ARG A 62 7.91 -7.37 12.04
CA ARG A 62 8.41 -7.77 13.36
C ARG A 62 9.16 -9.09 13.31
N TRP A 63 8.71 -10.01 12.45
CA TRP A 63 9.41 -11.28 12.21
C TRP A 63 10.70 -11.04 11.45
N TRP A 64 10.67 -10.21 10.41
CA TRP A 64 11.85 -9.79 9.67
C TRP A 64 12.94 -9.16 10.55
N GLU A 65 12.56 -8.29 11.51
CA GLU A 65 13.48 -7.70 12.50
C GLU A 65 14.20 -8.74 13.37
N ARG A 66 13.67 -9.96 13.47
CA ARG A 66 14.26 -11.09 14.19
C ARG A 66 14.76 -12.20 13.26
N GLY A 67 14.72 -11.95 11.95
CA GLY A 67 15.07 -12.88 10.90
C GLY A 67 16.56 -12.87 10.55
N PRO A 68 16.95 -13.72 9.59
CA PRO A 68 18.35 -13.94 9.22
C PRO A 68 19.04 -12.68 8.69
N GLU A 69 18.32 -11.77 8.03
CA GLU A 69 18.88 -10.50 7.55
C GLU A 69 19.27 -9.54 8.69
N SER A 70 18.59 -9.65 9.85
CA SER A 70 18.88 -8.82 11.03
C SER A 70 19.95 -9.47 11.93
N PHE A 71 20.05 -10.80 11.92
CA PHE A 71 20.98 -11.59 12.73
C PHE A 71 21.69 -12.67 11.90
N PRO A 72 22.56 -12.29 10.94
CA PRO A 72 23.18 -13.24 10.01
C PRO A 72 24.08 -14.27 10.71
N GLU A 73 24.64 -13.93 11.87
CA GLU A 73 25.55 -14.80 12.62
C GLU A 73 24.82 -15.92 13.41
N GLN A 74 23.49 -15.88 13.44
CA GLN A 74 22.63 -16.84 14.18
C GLN A 74 21.86 -17.76 13.24
N GLU A 75 22.33 -17.95 12.00
CA GLU A 75 21.68 -18.77 10.99
C GLU A 75 21.36 -20.18 11.51
N GLY A 76 20.12 -20.64 11.32
CA GLY A 76 19.62 -21.91 11.85
C GLY A 76 19.22 -21.93 13.33
N GLN A 77 19.44 -20.85 14.08
CA GLN A 77 19.04 -20.71 15.49
C GLN A 77 17.91 -19.70 15.72
N LEU A 78 17.44 -19.05 14.65
CA LEU A 78 16.41 -18.02 14.69
C LEU A 78 15.00 -18.61 14.71
N CYS A 79 14.08 -17.90 15.37
CA CYS A 79 12.68 -18.29 15.47
C CYS A 79 11.85 -17.93 14.23
N THR A 80 12.46 -17.41 13.17
CA THR A 80 11.80 -16.99 11.94
C THR A 80 12.76 -17.01 10.76
N ALA A 81 12.26 -17.42 9.60
CA ALA A 81 12.96 -17.42 8.33
C ALA A 81 12.54 -16.26 7.40
N VAL A 82 11.76 -15.30 7.91
CA VAL A 82 11.25 -14.18 7.11
C VAL A 82 12.40 -13.25 6.70
N THR A 83 12.46 -12.93 5.41
CA THR A 83 13.43 -12.04 4.80
C THR A 83 12.73 -10.84 4.15
N SER A 84 13.50 -9.91 3.61
CA SER A 84 12.98 -8.77 2.85
C SER A 84 12.17 -9.23 1.63
N GLU A 85 12.37 -10.46 1.16
CA GLU A 85 11.66 -11.02 0.02
C GLU A 85 10.16 -11.17 0.29
N GLN A 86 9.75 -11.76 1.41
CA GLN A 86 8.32 -11.91 1.72
C GLN A 86 7.63 -10.54 1.91
N LEU A 87 8.31 -9.57 2.52
CA LEU A 87 7.79 -8.20 2.63
C LEU A 87 7.54 -7.55 1.27
N ASN A 88 8.46 -7.76 0.32
CA ASN A 88 8.35 -7.19 -1.02
C ASN A 88 7.30 -7.91 -1.87
N GLN A 89 7.21 -9.23 -1.77
CA GLN A 89 6.15 -10.00 -2.41
C GLN A 89 4.77 -9.55 -1.93
N LEU A 90 4.60 -9.39 -0.61
CA LEU A 90 3.32 -8.91 -0.05
C LEU A 90 2.98 -7.51 -0.57
N LEU A 91 3.95 -6.58 -0.56
CA LEU A 91 3.72 -5.23 -1.07
C LEU A 91 3.39 -5.25 -2.58
N GLY A 92 4.07 -6.08 -3.37
CA GLY A 92 3.78 -6.28 -4.79
C GLY A 92 2.35 -6.76 -5.04
N SER A 93 1.90 -7.77 -4.29
CA SER A 93 0.51 -8.25 -4.36
C SER A 93 -0.48 -7.16 -3.98
N ILE A 94 -0.23 -6.38 -2.92
CA ILE A 94 -1.09 -5.25 -2.53
C ILE A 94 -1.16 -4.19 -3.64
N MET A 95 0.00 -3.82 -4.22
CA MET A 95 0.07 -2.87 -5.32
C MET A 95 -0.72 -3.37 -6.54
N LYS A 96 -0.62 -4.66 -6.85
CA LYS A 96 -1.39 -5.27 -7.95
C LYS A 96 -2.90 -5.29 -7.67
N ILE A 97 -3.32 -5.58 -6.43
CA ILE A 97 -4.72 -5.46 -6.01
C ILE A 97 -5.23 -4.03 -6.21
N VAL A 98 -4.45 -3.01 -5.80
CA VAL A 98 -4.80 -1.60 -6.03
C VAL A 98 -4.96 -1.33 -7.52
N VAL A 99 -3.98 -1.73 -8.35
CA VAL A 99 -4.00 -1.54 -9.81
C VAL A 99 -5.23 -2.17 -10.46
N ASN A 100 -5.61 -3.38 -10.04
CA ASN A 100 -6.74 -4.12 -10.60
C ASN A 100 -8.09 -3.45 -10.28
N ASN A 101 -8.17 -2.69 -9.19
CA ASN A 101 -9.41 -2.06 -8.73
C ASN A 101 -9.52 -0.56 -9.06
N LEU A 102 -8.53 0.01 -9.76
CA LEU A 102 -8.57 1.41 -10.20
C LEU A 102 -9.77 1.66 -11.13
N GLY A 103 -10.60 2.63 -10.76
CA GLY A 103 -11.79 3.04 -11.50
C GLY A 103 -13.03 2.19 -11.28
N ILE A 104 -12.99 1.20 -10.38
CA ILE A 104 -14.18 0.41 -10.02
C ILE A 104 -14.94 1.13 -8.91
N ASP A 105 -16.20 1.50 -9.12
CA ASP A 105 -16.97 2.33 -8.17
C ASP A 105 -17.16 1.64 -6.82
N GLU A 106 -17.40 0.33 -6.81
CA GLU A 106 -17.65 -0.47 -5.62
C GLU A 106 -16.40 -0.71 -4.75
N ALA A 107 -15.21 -0.34 -5.22
CA ALA A 107 -13.94 -0.55 -4.52
C ALA A 107 -13.65 0.48 -3.40
N SER A 108 -14.67 0.94 -2.67
CA SER A 108 -14.54 1.92 -1.58
C SER A 108 -13.62 1.45 -0.43
N TRP A 109 -13.46 0.13 -0.27
CA TRP A 109 -12.57 -0.51 0.70
C TRP A 109 -11.08 -0.30 0.41
N MET A 110 -10.72 0.01 -0.84
CA MET A 110 -9.33 0.07 -1.32
C MET A 110 -8.47 1.09 -0.57
N LYS A 111 -9.08 2.18 -0.07
CA LYS A 111 -8.40 3.20 0.75
C LYS A 111 -7.72 2.62 1.99
N ARG A 112 -8.24 1.51 2.55
CA ARG A 112 -7.67 0.86 3.74
C ARG A 112 -6.38 0.11 3.44
N LEU A 113 -6.17 -0.35 2.20
CA LEU A 113 -4.95 -1.06 1.81
C LEU A 113 -3.70 -0.21 2.05
N ALA A 114 -3.79 1.09 1.78
CA ALA A 114 -2.71 2.03 2.02
C ALA A 114 -2.32 2.10 3.50
N VAL A 115 -3.31 2.06 4.40
CA VAL A 115 -3.12 2.03 5.85
C VAL A 115 -2.47 0.72 6.27
N PHE A 116 -2.97 -0.41 5.75
CA PHE A 116 -2.43 -1.73 6.08
C PHE A 116 -0.98 -1.89 5.64
N ALA A 117 -0.64 -1.47 4.42
CA ALA A 117 0.70 -1.64 3.87
C ALA A 117 1.74 -0.65 4.41
N GLN A 118 1.32 0.41 5.10
CA GLN A 118 2.24 1.44 5.61
C GLN A 118 3.46 0.89 6.39
N PRO A 119 3.34 -0.15 7.25
CA PRO A 119 4.47 -0.73 7.97
C PRO A 119 5.49 -1.47 7.09
N ILE A 120 5.10 -1.93 5.89
CA ILE A 120 5.96 -2.73 5.03
C ILE A 120 6.64 -1.90 3.93
N VAL A 121 6.06 -0.75 3.54
CA VAL A 121 6.62 0.11 2.47
C VAL A 121 8.03 0.60 2.77
N SER A 122 8.39 0.78 4.05
CA SER A 122 9.76 1.19 4.42
C SER A 122 10.85 0.19 4.01
N ARG A 123 10.46 -1.03 3.66
CA ARG A 123 11.34 -2.12 3.21
C ARG A 123 11.16 -2.47 1.74
N ALA A 124 10.42 -1.65 0.99
CA ALA A 124 10.27 -1.81 -0.43
C ALA A 124 11.63 -1.70 -1.14
N LYS A 125 11.97 -2.70 -1.94
CA LYS A 125 13.20 -2.75 -2.69
C LYS A 125 13.15 -1.79 -3.90
N PRO A 126 14.30 -1.35 -4.44
CA PRO A 126 14.38 -0.40 -5.55
C PRO A 126 13.59 -0.81 -6.80
N GLU A 127 13.54 -2.11 -7.12
CA GLU A 127 12.83 -2.66 -8.28
C GLU A 127 11.31 -2.39 -8.25
N MET A 128 10.74 -2.11 -7.08
CA MET A 128 9.32 -1.75 -6.93
C MET A 128 8.96 -0.47 -7.68
N LEU A 129 9.93 0.46 -7.85
CA LEU A 129 9.72 1.70 -8.59
C LEU A 129 9.25 1.40 -10.01
N LYS A 130 10.03 0.60 -10.73
CA LYS A 130 9.79 0.29 -12.14
C LYS A 130 8.69 -0.74 -12.33
N SER A 131 8.62 -1.75 -11.46
CA SER A 131 7.66 -2.86 -11.61
C SER A 131 6.24 -2.51 -11.17
N HIS A 132 6.06 -1.64 -10.17
CA HIS A 132 4.74 -1.38 -9.57
C HIS A 132 4.39 0.11 -9.52
N PHE A 133 5.22 0.97 -8.95
CA PHE A 133 4.85 2.38 -8.72
C PHE A 133 4.67 3.16 -10.03
N ILE A 134 5.61 3.06 -10.97
CA ILE A 134 5.54 3.76 -12.26
C ILE A 134 4.32 3.31 -13.08
N PRO A 135 4.10 1.99 -13.32
CA PRO A 135 2.91 1.54 -14.05
C PRO A 135 1.59 1.98 -13.40
N THR A 136 1.53 1.95 -12.06
CA THR A 136 0.33 2.39 -11.32
C THR A 136 0.09 3.89 -11.50
N MET A 137 1.13 4.71 -11.33
CA MET A 137 1.03 6.15 -11.49
C MET A 137 0.68 6.54 -12.93
N GLU A 138 1.24 5.86 -13.93
CA GLU A 138 0.93 6.08 -15.35
C GLU A 138 -0.57 5.80 -15.64
N LYS A 139 -1.12 4.72 -15.06
CA LYS A 139 -2.55 4.40 -15.17
C LYS A 139 -3.43 5.46 -14.52
N LEU A 140 -3.08 5.93 -13.32
CA LEU A 140 -3.79 7.01 -12.62
C LEU A 140 -3.72 8.34 -13.38
N LYS A 141 -2.54 8.70 -13.90
CA LYS A 141 -2.33 9.90 -14.70
C LYS A 141 -3.22 9.91 -15.94
N LYS A 142 -3.23 8.78 -16.69
CA LYS A 142 -4.11 8.62 -17.85
C LYS A 142 -5.59 8.76 -17.48
N ARG A 143 -6.00 8.19 -16.34
CA ARG A 143 -7.38 8.31 -15.85
C ARG A 143 -7.71 9.75 -15.47
N ALA A 144 -6.86 10.42 -14.71
CA ALA A 144 -7.02 11.83 -14.34
C ALA A 144 -7.16 12.73 -15.58
N GLY A 145 -6.32 12.52 -16.60
CA GLY A 145 -6.41 13.26 -17.86
C GLY A 145 -7.72 13.03 -18.60
N LYS A 146 -8.26 11.80 -18.58
CA LYS A 146 -9.57 11.48 -19.19
C LYS A 146 -10.72 12.19 -18.47
N VAL A 147 -10.77 12.10 -17.14
CA VAL A 147 -11.86 12.73 -16.35
C VAL A 147 -11.85 14.24 -16.52
N VAL A 148 -10.67 14.88 -16.52
CA VAL A 148 -10.56 16.33 -16.75
C VAL A 148 -10.88 16.72 -18.20
N ALA A 149 -10.53 15.90 -19.19
CA ALA A 149 -10.92 16.15 -20.57
C ALA A 149 -12.45 16.06 -20.76
N GLU A 150 -13.12 15.10 -20.10
CA GLU A 150 -14.57 14.96 -20.11
C GLU A 150 -15.25 16.15 -19.42
N GLU A 151 -14.73 16.62 -18.29
CA GLU A 151 -15.20 17.85 -17.63
C GLU A 151 -15.14 19.06 -18.59
N GLU A 152 -14.02 19.25 -19.29
CA GLU A 152 -13.86 20.35 -20.24
C GLU A 152 -14.79 20.22 -21.45
N HIS A 153 -15.02 18.99 -21.93
CA HIS A 153 -15.97 18.73 -23.01
C HIS A 153 -17.41 19.10 -22.61
N LEU A 154 -17.87 18.63 -21.44
CA LEU A 154 -19.18 18.98 -20.89
C LEU A 154 -19.34 20.48 -20.65
N ARG A 155 -18.25 21.18 -20.28
CA ARG A 155 -18.22 22.64 -20.15
C ARG A 155 -18.42 23.35 -21.48
N MET A 156 -17.82 22.85 -22.57
CA MET A 156 -17.92 23.42 -23.92
C MET A 156 -19.30 23.17 -24.57
N GLU A 157 -19.94 22.04 -24.28
CA GLU A 157 -21.27 21.70 -24.83
C GLU A 157 -22.41 22.59 -24.32
N GLY A 158 -22.15 23.50 -23.38
CA GLY A 158 -23.16 24.45 -22.88
C GLY A 158 -24.31 23.79 -22.11
N LYS A 159 -24.17 22.51 -21.73
CA LYS A 159 -25.10 21.79 -20.86
C LYS A 159 -25.30 22.59 -19.57
N SER A 160 -26.57 22.85 -19.25
CA SER A 160 -27.01 23.71 -18.14
C SER A 160 -26.53 23.16 -16.78
N GLU A 161 -26.49 23.99 -15.73
CA GLU A 161 -26.12 23.54 -14.37
C GLU A 161 -26.95 22.32 -13.88
N VAL A 162 -28.16 22.13 -14.42
CA VAL A 162 -29.05 21.00 -14.12
C VAL A 162 -28.61 19.70 -14.81
N ASP A 163 -27.94 19.78 -15.97
CA ASP A 163 -27.29 18.63 -16.62
C ASP A 163 -25.87 18.37 -16.07
N ARG A 164 -25.26 19.36 -15.42
CA ARG A 164 -23.97 19.23 -14.70
C ARG A 164 -24.14 18.58 -13.32
N GLU A 165 -25.37 18.52 -12.83
CA GLU A 165 -25.78 17.69 -11.69
C GLU A 165 -25.97 16.21 -12.06
N ASN A 166 -25.80 15.82 -13.32
CA ASN A 166 -25.66 14.40 -13.67
C ASN A 166 -24.47 13.85 -12.87
N GLY A 167 -24.76 13.08 -11.83
CA GLY A 167 -23.80 12.60 -10.82
C GLY A 167 -22.55 11.93 -11.40
N THR A 168 -22.59 11.52 -12.67
CA THR A 168 -21.52 10.82 -13.38
C THR A 168 -20.15 11.50 -13.32
N ILE A 169 -20.00 12.78 -13.67
CA ILE A 169 -18.67 13.41 -13.67
C ILE A 169 -18.13 13.63 -12.25
N ARG A 170 -19.03 13.91 -11.31
CA ARG A 170 -18.70 14.07 -9.89
C ARG A 170 -18.25 12.74 -9.29
N ASP A 171 -18.98 11.66 -9.60
CA ASP A 171 -18.68 10.31 -9.18
C ASP A 171 -17.34 9.85 -9.77
N GLU A 172 -17.05 10.17 -11.04
CA GLU A 172 -15.73 9.91 -11.65
C GLU A 172 -14.59 10.60 -10.89
N PHE A 173 -14.75 11.88 -10.51
CA PHE A 173 -13.77 12.58 -9.67
C PHE A 173 -13.68 11.99 -8.26
N ALA A 174 -14.78 11.58 -7.65
CA ALA A 174 -14.77 10.95 -6.33
C ALA A 174 -13.99 9.62 -6.35
N VAL A 175 -14.21 8.80 -7.37
CA VAL A 175 -13.49 7.53 -7.59
C VAL A 175 -12.03 7.81 -7.94
N LEU A 176 -11.72 8.86 -8.71
CA LEU A 176 -10.34 9.30 -8.98
C LEU A 176 -9.62 9.71 -7.68
N CYS A 177 -10.26 10.49 -6.81
CA CYS A 177 -9.68 10.87 -5.53
C CYS A 177 -9.40 9.64 -4.67
N ARG A 178 -10.35 8.72 -4.53
CA ARG A 178 -10.14 7.46 -3.80
C ARG A 178 -8.92 6.70 -4.32
N ASP A 179 -8.81 6.55 -5.63
CA ASP A 179 -7.74 5.82 -6.29
C ASP A 179 -6.37 6.47 -6.06
N LEU A 180 -6.29 7.80 -6.13
CA LEU A 180 -5.07 8.55 -5.81
C LEU A 180 -4.70 8.38 -4.34
N TYR A 181 -5.67 8.44 -3.44
CA TYR A 181 -5.46 8.25 -2.00
C TYR A 181 -5.17 6.80 -1.60
N ALA A 182 -5.44 5.82 -2.46
CA ALA A 182 -4.96 4.45 -2.28
C ALA A 182 -3.48 4.29 -2.63
N LEU A 183 -2.94 5.09 -3.57
CA LEU A 183 -1.52 5.03 -3.97
C LEU A 183 -0.64 6.00 -3.20
N TYR A 184 -1.04 7.27 -3.08
CA TYR A 184 -0.19 8.37 -2.61
C TYR A 184 0.45 8.13 -1.23
N PRO A 185 -0.25 7.59 -0.22
CA PRO A 185 0.38 7.23 1.04
C PRO A 185 1.59 6.30 0.89
N LEU A 186 1.47 5.29 0.01
CA LEU A 186 2.54 4.33 -0.26
C LEU A 186 3.66 4.99 -1.07
N LEU A 187 3.29 5.79 -2.07
CA LEU A 187 4.24 6.49 -2.93
C LEU A 187 5.08 7.50 -2.15
N ILE A 188 4.45 8.33 -1.32
CA ILE A 188 5.14 9.33 -0.47
C ILE A 188 6.15 8.62 0.41
N ARG A 189 5.73 7.56 1.12
CA ARG A 189 6.62 6.77 1.97
C ARG A 189 7.79 6.17 1.17
N TYR A 190 7.52 5.61 -0.01
CA TYR A 190 8.54 5.03 -0.86
C TYR A 190 9.59 6.06 -1.32
N VAL A 191 9.13 7.23 -1.77
CA VAL A 191 9.97 8.35 -2.19
C VAL A 191 10.83 8.85 -1.02
N ASP A 192 10.25 9.00 0.17
CA ASP A 192 10.98 9.45 1.36
C ASP A 192 12.13 8.51 1.73
N ASN A 193 11.93 7.19 1.64
CA ASN A 193 12.98 6.21 1.92
C ASN A 193 14.14 6.26 0.90
N ASN A 194 13.83 6.61 -0.35
CA ASN A 194 14.81 6.64 -1.43
C ASN A 194 15.45 8.02 -1.64
N ARG A 195 14.91 9.07 -1.01
CA ARG A 195 15.32 10.46 -1.20
C ARG A 195 16.82 10.69 -1.06
N ALA A 196 17.44 10.19 0.01
CA ALA A 196 18.88 10.38 0.23
C ALA A 196 19.72 9.75 -0.89
N ARG A 197 19.32 8.56 -1.35
CA ARG A 197 20.00 7.86 -2.44
C ARG A 197 19.85 8.61 -3.75
N TRP A 198 18.64 9.03 -4.12
CA TRP A 198 18.37 9.76 -5.36
C TRP A 198 19.06 11.13 -5.42
N LEU A 199 19.30 11.78 -4.28
CA LEU A 199 20.09 13.02 -4.22
C LEU A 199 21.57 12.78 -4.56
N THR A 200 22.10 11.60 -4.27
CA THR A 200 23.51 11.25 -4.55
C THR A 200 23.71 10.51 -5.85
N CYS A 201 22.70 9.74 -6.29
CA CYS A 201 22.70 8.94 -7.50
C CYS A 201 21.35 9.15 -8.19
N PRO A 202 21.27 10.09 -9.15
CA PRO A 202 20.05 10.38 -9.87
C PRO A 202 19.50 9.13 -10.56
N ASP A 203 18.18 8.97 -10.48
CA ASP A 203 17.46 7.82 -11.02
C ASP A 203 16.43 8.32 -12.05
N PRO A 204 16.58 8.00 -13.35
CA PRO A 204 15.69 8.49 -14.39
C PRO A 204 14.25 8.00 -14.21
N ASP A 205 14.05 6.81 -13.63
CA ASP A 205 12.73 6.27 -13.33
C ASP A 205 12.04 7.13 -12.25
N ALA A 206 12.80 7.67 -11.28
CA ALA A 206 12.27 8.58 -10.26
C ALA A 206 11.89 9.95 -10.84
N GLU A 207 12.66 10.46 -11.80
CA GLU A 207 12.32 11.69 -12.53
C GLU A 207 11.05 11.54 -13.37
N GLU A 208 10.88 10.38 -14.01
CA GLU A 208 9.64 10.06 -14.74
C GLU A 208 8.43 10.00 -13.81
N LEU A 209 8.57 9.32 -12.67
CA LEU A 209 7.54 9.30 -11.62
C LEU A 209 7.17 10.71 -11.17
N PHE A 210 8.16 11.57 -10.89
CA PHE A 210 7.94 12.95 -10.49
C PHE A 210 7.17 13.74 -11.55
N ARG A 211 7.50 13.57 -12.83
CA ARG A 211 6.79 14.21 -13.95
C ARG A 211 5.32 13.81 -13.99
N MET A 212 5.02 12.52 -13.85
CA MET A 212 3.64 12.03 -13.84
C MET A 212 2.82 12.59 -12.66
N VAL A 213 3.41 12.63 -11.47
CA VAL A 213 2.76 13.24 -10.30
C VAL A 213 2.51 14.73 -10.55
N GLY A 214 3.48 15.43 -11.13
CA GLY A 214 3.33 16.84 -11.53
C GLY A 214 2.21 17.08 -12.54
N GLU A 215 2.03 16.21 -13.52
CA GLU A 215 0.91 16.29 -14.47
C GLU A 215 -0.44 16.14 -13.78
N VAL A 216 -0.59 15.18 -12.86
CA VAL A 216 -1.83 15.03 -12.07
C VAL A 216 -2.08 16.25 -11.18
N PHE A 217 -1.03 16.83 -10.59
CA PHE A 217 -1.14 18.07 -9.85
C PHE A 217 -1.62 19.24 -10.73
N ILE A 218 -1.14 19.34 -11.98
CA ILE A 218 -1.61 20.34 -12.94
C ILE A 218 -3.10 20.12 -13.25
N PHE A 219 -3.54 18.88 -13.50
CA PHE A 219 -4.95 18.54 -13.69
C PHE A 219 -5.81 19.00 -12.51
N TRP A 220 -5.40 18.65 -11.28
CA TRP A 220 -6.05 19.09 -10.05
C TRP A 220 -6.10 20.61 -9.91
N SER A 221 -5.00 21.30 -10.18
CA SER A 221 -4.93 22.76 -10.01
C SER A 221 -5.93 23.51 -10.90
N LYS A 222 -6.18 23.01 -12.11
CA LYS A 222 -7.05 23.61 -13.13
C LYS A 222 -8.53 23.26 -12.95
N SER A 223 -8.84 22.04 -12.50
CA SER A 223 -10.22 21.56 -12.34
C SER A 223 -10.83 21.99 -11.00
N HIS A 224 -11.96 22.71 -11.04
CA HIS A 224 -12.69 23.06 -9.82
C HIS A 224 -13.35 21.83 -9.19
N ASN A 225 -13.91 20.93 -10.00
CA ASN A 225 -14.56 19.72 -9.51
C ASN A 225 -13.54 18.78 -8.85
N PHE A 226 -12.34 18.64 -9.43
CA PHE A 226 -11.30 17.82 -8.83
C PHE A 226 -10.88 18.34 -7.46
N LYS A 227 -10.64 19.65 -7.31
CA LYS A 227 -10.35 20.27 -6.00
C LYS A 227 -11.46 20.05 -4.99
N ARG A 228 -12.71 20.22 -5.43
CA ARG A 228 -13.89 20.04 -4.56
C ARG A 228 -14.00 18.59 -4.08
N GLU A 229 -13.89 17.61 -4.98
CA GLU A 229 -14.03 16.20 -4.60
C GLU A 229 -12.83 15.70 -3.79
N GLU A 230 -11.64 16.23 -4.01
CA GLU A 230 -10.48 15.97 -3.16
C GLU A 230 -10.72 16.47 -1.73
N GLN A 231 -11.19 17.71 -1.57
CA GLN A 231 -11.55 18.26 -0.26
C GLN A 231 -12.68 17.46 0.41
N ASN A 232 -13.71 17.06 -0.35
CA ASN A 232 -14.78 16.20 0.16
C ASN A 232 -14.20 14.87 0.65
N PHE A 233 -13.30 14.26 -0.13
CA PHE A 233 -12.66 12.99 0.22
C PHE A 233 -11.87 13.11 1.52
N VAL A 234 -11.06 14.16 1.67
CA VAL A 234 -10.29 14.42 2.90
C VAL A 234 -11.21 14.55 4.13
N VAL A 235 -12.29 15.32 4.00
CA VAL A 235 -13.23 15.57 5.11
C VAL A 235 -14.00 14.30 5.48
N MET A 236 -14.57 13.59 4.50
CA MET A 236 -15.36 12.38 4.74
C MET A 236 -14.54 11.24 5.34
N ASN A 237 -13.23 11.22 5.10
CA ASN A 237 -12.33 10.18 5.59
C ASN A 237 -11.47 10.62 6.77
N GLU A 238 -11.73 11.82 7.33
CA GLU A 238 -11.00 12.38 8.48
C GLU A 238 -9.47 12.35 8.29
N ILE A 239 -9.01 12.61 7.06
CA ILE A 239 -7.59 12.49 6.72
C ILE A 239 -6.82 13.67 7.32
N ASN A 240 -5.89 13.37 8.22
CA ASN A 240 -4.97 14.36 8.75
C ASN A 240 -3.74 14.47 7.84
N ASN A 241 -3.72 15.44 6.93
CA ASN A 241 -2.58 15.64 6.02
C ASN A 241 -1.24 15.85 6.76
N MET A 242 -1.25 16.30 8.02
CA MET A 242 -0.04 16.47 8.83
C MET A 242 0.46 15.16 9.47
N SER A 243 -0.37 14.12 9.59
CA SER A 243 0.06 12.84 10.16
C SER A 243 1.05 12.11 9.26
N PHE A 244 1.00 12.35 7.95
CA PHE A 244 1.97 11.81 6.99
C PHE A 244 3.40 12.29 7.27
N LEU A 245 3.57 13.51 7.80
CA LEU A 245 4.88 14.12 8.06
C LEU A 245 5.52 13.66 9.39
N THR A 246 4.74 13.07 10.31
CA THR A 246 5.17 12.84 11.71
C THR A 246 5.36 11.38 12.08
N ALA A 247 4.91 10.43 11.24
CA ALA A 247 4.90 8.99 11.53
C ALA A 247 6.29 8.36 11.79
N ASP A 248 7.38 9.01 11.38
CA ASP A 248 8.75 8.51 11.63
C ASP A 248 9.32 8.83 13.02
N SER A 249 8.63 9.63 13.83
CA SER A 249 9.19 10.09 15.11
C SER A 249 9.20 9.02 16.20
N LYS A 250 8.39 7.95 16.08
CA LYS A 250 8.29 6.90 17.12
C LYS A 250 9.32 5.77 16.98
N SER A 251 9.93 5.56 15.81
CA SER A 251 10.89 4.46 15.61
C SER A 251 12.35 4.84 15.87
N LYS A 252 12.69 6.14 15.82
CA LYS A 252 14.06 6.62 16.05
C LYS A 252 14.40 6.94 17.52
N MET A 253 13.40 7.12 18.38
CA MET A 253 13.62 7.55 19.77
C MET A 253 13.93 6.43 20.79
N SER A 254 13.91 5.15 20.41
CA SER A 254 14.11 4.04 21.36
C SER A 254 15.52 3.42 21.39
N LYS A 255 16.50 3.96 20.66
CA LYS A 255 17.88 3.42 20.62
C LYS A 255 18.98 4.34 21.15
N SER A 256 18.65 5.34 21.95
CA SER A 256 19.64 6.20 22.61
C SER A 256 19.42 6.21 24.13
N GLY A 257 19.78 5.12 24.78
CA GLY A 257 19.62 4.95 26.22
C GLY A 257 20.36 3.73 26.74
N VAL A 258 21.66 3.62 26.43
CA VAL A 258 22.59 2.79 27.20
C VAL A 258 23.85 3.61 27.43
N ALA A 259 23.96 4.11 28.66
CA ALA A 259 25.21 4.37 29.36
C ALA A 259 24.99 3.90 30.80
#